data_AF-R5AHB2-F1
#
_entry.id   AF-R5AHB2-F1
#
_cell.length_a   1.000
_cell.length_b   1.000
_cell.length_c   1.000
_cell.angle_alpha   90.00
_cell.angle_beta   90.00
_cell.angle_gamma   90.00
#
_symmetry.space_group_name_H-M   'P 1'
#
loop_
_entity.id
_entity.type
_entity.pdbx_description
1 polymer ?
#
loop_
_entity_poly.entity_id
_entity_poly.type
_entity_poly.pdbx_seq_one_letter_code
_entity_poly.pdbx_strand_id
1 'polypeptide(L)'
;MKPLFRMMCLALCAGLLLTAGACAQTQEESSSQISTPSVSVVENEPTPTPTPTPTPSPTPTVEPTQEPTPAPAGDFEAAFEENPIDAALEEDMMYATSTSLISRAYDNAANRWLKVIDTACATGEATLPKDVLTQFLEEQAAWEASLDSDIQAIRDENSEDGLASAEAVMNHYRDRAKALCQTVYEATGNMPEFPSTDEEAQG
;
A
#
# COMPACT_ATOMS: atom_id res chain seq x y z
N MET A 1 26.40 -9.95 8.36
CA MET A 1 25.71 -10.71 7.30
C MET A 1 24.56 -9.83 6.87
N LYS A 2 24.52 -9.34 5.63
CA LYS A 2 23.43 -8.47 5.18
C LYS A 2 22.14 -9.28 5.23
N PRO A 3 21.09 -8.89 5.98
CA PRO A 3 19.80 -9.49 5.77
C PRO A 3 19.38 -9.12 4.35
N LEU A 4 19.32 -10.14 3.48
CA LEU A 4 18.73 -10.05 2.17
C LEU A 4 17.22 -9.83 2.38
N PHE A 5 16.83 -8.58 2.62
CA PHE A 5 15.44 -8.15 2.53
C PHE A 5 15.05 -8.30 1.05
N ARG A 6 14.41 -9.42 0.77
CA ARG A 6 14.07 -9.87 -0.57
C ARG A 6 12.70 -9.32 -0.89
N MET A 7 12.62 -8.04 -1.29
CA MET A 7 11.44 -7.53 -1.97
C MET A 7 11.78 -7.21 -3.43
N MET A 8 11.09 -7.95 -4.29
CA MET A 8 11.24 -7.94 -5.73
C MET A 8 10.61 -6.65 -6.28
N CYS A 9 11.28 -5.50 -6.11
CA CYS A 9 10.94 -4.29 -6.83
C CYS A 9 11.33 -4.44 -8.31
N LEU A 10 10.50 -5.14 -9.09
CA LEU A 10 10.50 -5.05 -10.55
C LEU A 10 9.87 -3.70 -10.98
N ALA A 11 10.53 -2.60 -10.62
CA ALA A 11 10.30 -1.32 -11.25
C ALA A 11 11.10 -1.29 -12.56
N LEU A 12 10.48 -1.81 -13.62
CA LEU A 12 10.90 -1.60 -15.01
C LEU A 12 10.80 -0.10 -15.34
N CYS A 13 11.86 0.67 -15.08
CA CYS A 13 12.05 1.98 -15.71
C CYS A 13 13.11 1.86 -16.81
N ALA A 14 12.66 1.36 -17.95
CA ALA A 14 13.35 1.59 -19.21
C ALA A 14 13.31 3.09 -19.52
N GLY A 15 14.47 3.71 -19.68
CA GLY A 15 14.57 5.14 -19.95
C GLY A 15 15.92 5.57 -20.50
N LEU A 16 16.57 4.75 -21.32
CA LEU A 16 17.63 5.21 -22.22
C LEU A 16 17.04 5.28 -23.62
N LEU A 17 16.88 6.49 -24.18
CA LEU A 17 17.13 6.79 -25.60
C LEU A 17 17.08 8.31 -25.83
N LEU A 18 18.28 8.89 -25.98
CA LEU A 18 18.53 10.12 -26.71
C LEU A 18 18.20 9.91 -28.19
N THR A 19 17.27 10.69 -28.76
CA THR A 19 17.36 11.13 -30.16
C THR A 19 16.67 12.48 -30.35
N ALA A 20 17.47 13.46 -30.79
CA ALA A 20 17.02 14.69 -31.41
C ALA A 20 16.48 14.41 -32.83
N GLY A 21 15.47 15.14 -33.29
CA GLY A 21 15.04 15.06 -34.69
C GLY A 21 13.71 15.73 -35.03
N ALA A 22 13.79 17.03 -35.35
CA ALA A 22 13.12 17.73 -36.46
C ALA A 22 11.59 17.63 -36.69
N CYS A 23 10.97 18.82 -36.58
CA CYS A 23 10.12 19.52 -37.56
C CYS A 23 8.76 18.98 -38.06
N ALA A 24 7.87 19.98 -38.15
CA ALA A 24 6.74 20.18 -39.07
C ALA A 24 5.40 19.56 -38.62
N GLN A 25 4.43 20.42 -38.25
CA GLN A 25 3.28 20.86 -39.08
C GLN A 25 2.24 19.73 -39.21
N THR A 26 0.93 19.87 -39.08
CA THR A 26 -0.08 20.94 -39.21
C THR A 26 -1.39 20.18 -38.85
N GLN A 27 -2.25 20.69 -37.98
CA GLN A 27 -3.39 21.56 -38.28
C GLN A 27 -4.59 20.86 -38.97
N GLU A 28 -5.78 21.31 -38.54
CA GLU A 28 -7.10 21.21 -39.19
C GLU A 28 -7.88 19.91 -38.90
N GLU A 29 -9.00 19.98 -38.16
CA GLU A 29 -10.34 20.42 -38.64
C GLU A 29 -10.90 19.41 -39.66
N SER A 30 -12.19 19.11 -39.80
CA SER A 30 -13.45 19.58 -39.27
C SER A 30 -14.53 18.75 -39.99
N SER A 31 -15.78 18.94 -39.58
CA SER A 31 -16.97 18.82 -40.43
C SER A 31 -17.52 17.43 -40.76
N SER A 32 -18.47 17.04 -39.91
CA SER A 32 -19.91 17.09 -40.25
C SER A 32 -20.24 17.19 -41.74
N GLN A 33 -20.98 16.21 -42.28
CA GLN A 33 -21.97 16.50 -43.32
C GLN A 33 -23.22 15.63 -43.15
N ILE A 34 -24.29 16.32 -42.76
CA ILE A 34 -25.68 15.96 -42.95
C ILE A 34 -25.99 15.99 -44.46
N SER A 35 -26.73 15.01 -44.96
CA SER A 35 -27.42 15.10 -46.24
C SER A 35 -28.79 14.42 -46.15
N THR A 36 -29.76 15.32 -46.16
CA THR A 36 -31.14 15.32 -46.66
C THR A 36 -31.79 14.04 -47.25
N PRO A 37 -33.13 13.95 -47.15
CA PRO A 37 -33.90 12.74 -47.41
C PRO A 37 -34.36 12.61 -48.88
N SER A 38 -34.46 11.39 -49.38
CA SER A 38 -35.19 11.05 -50.61
C SER A 38 -36.48 10.30 -50.28
N VAL A 39 -37.58 10.92 -50.71
CA VAL A 39 -38.94 10.39 -50.79
C VAL A 39 -39.05 9.43 -51.98
N SER A 40 -39.73 8.29 -51.83
CA SER A 40 -40.53 7.66 -52.90
C SER A 40 -41.30 6.40 -52.47
N VAL A 41 -42.61 6.47 -52.73
CA VAL A 41 -43.49 5.42 -53.29
C VAL A 41 -44.09 4.34 -52.37
N VAL A 42 -45.40 4.19 -52.61
CA VAL A 42 -46.45 3.39 -51.98
C VAL A 42 -46.47 1.99 -52.57
N GLU A 43 -46.58 0.95 -51.74
CA GLU A 43 -47.20 -0.31 -52.13
C GLU A 43 -47.86 -0.98 -50.91
N ASN A 44 -49.14 -1.36 -51.05
CA ASN A 44 -49.92 -2.06 -50.03
C ASN A 44 -49.57 -3.54 -50.05
N GLU A 45 -49.00 -4.05 -48.96
CA GLU A 45 -48.73 -5.47 -48.75
C GLU A 45 -49.52 -5.97 -47.51
N PRO A 46 -50.10 -7.19 -47.53
CA PRO A 46 -50.97 -7.69 -46.46
C PRO A 46 -50.28 -7.76 -45.10
N THR A 47 -51.02 -7.28 -44.08
CA THR A 47 -50.65 -7.26 -42.67
C THR A 47 -50.25 -8.65 -42.14
N PRO A 48 -48.98 -8.89 -41.75
CA PRO A 48 -48.62 -10.10 -41.04
C PRO A 48 -49.17 -10.09 -39.61
N THR A 49 -49.66 -11.24 -39.17
CA THR A 49 -50.16 -11.51 -37.82
C THR A 49 -49.10 -11.15 -36.77
N PRO A 50 -49.46 -10.45 -35.66
CA PRO A 50 -48.49 -10.10 -34.63
C PRO A 50 -47.94 -11.37 -33.99
N THR A 51 -46.64 -11.56 -34.14
CA THR A 51 -45.88 -12.55 -33.37
C THR A 51 -45.81 -12.06 -31.93
N PRO A 52 -46.10 -12.89 -30.90
CA PRO A 52 -45.97 -12.48 -29.51
C PRO A 52 -44.53 -12.04 -29.23
N THR A 53 -44.37 -10.76 -28.93
CA THR A 53 -43.11 -10.16 -28.49
C THR A 53 -42.64 -10.88 -27.22
N PRO A 54 -41.41 -11.43 -27.18
CA PRO A 54 -40.86 -11.96 -25.94
C PRO A 54 -40.81 -10.82 -24.90
N THR A 55 -41.48 -11.03 -23.77
CA THR A 55 -41.40 -10.15 -22.61
C THR A 55 -39.93 -9.97 -22.23
N PRO A 56 -39.42 -8.73 -22.10
CA PRO A 56 -38.06 -8.51 -21.64
C PRO A 56 -37.92 -9.10 -20.24
N SER A 57 -36.98 -10.04 -20.09
CA SER A 57 -36.55 -10.54 -18.78
C SER A 57 -36.07 -9.34 -17.96
N PRO A 58 -36.40 -9.28 -16.65
CA PRO A 58 -35.90 -8.21 -15.80
C PRO A 58 -34.37 -8.23 -15.84
N THR A 59 -33.78 -7.12 -16.27
CA THR A 59 -32.35 -6.86 -16.15
C THR A 59 -32.01 -6.93 -14.66
N PRO A 60 -30.99 -7.71 -14.24
CA PRO A 60 -30.57 -7.69 -12.85
C PRO A 60 -30.16 -6.26 -12.49
N THR A 61 -30.87 -5.67 -11.54
CA THR A 61 -30.48 -4.43 -10.90
C THR A 61 -29.11 -4.67 -10.27
N VAL A 62 -28.08 -4.05 -10.82
CA VAL A 62 -26.76 -4.01 -10.20
C VAL A 62 -26.93 -3.19 -8.91
N GLU A 63 -26.87 -3.87 -7.77
CA GLU A 63 -26.83 -3.22 -6.48
C GLU A 63 -25.61 -2.28 -6.48
N PRO A 64 -25.76 -1.00 -6.07
CA PRO A 64 -24.64 -0.09 -6.01
C PRO A 64 -23.61 -0.70 -5.07
N THR A 65 -22.47 -1.08 -5.63
CA THR A 65 -21.29 -1.47 -4.86
C THR A 65 -20.97 -0.25 -4.00
N GLN A 66 -21.26 -0.33 -2.70
CA GLN A 66 -20.95 0.76 -1.78
C GLN A 66 -19.45 0.99 -1.86
N GLU A 67 -19.09 2.19 -2.30
CA GLU A 67 -17.72 2.68 -2.21
C GLU A 67 -17.33 2.63 -0.73
N PRO A 68 -16.19 2.00 -0.36
CA PRO A 68 -15.81 1.87 1.03
C PRO A 68 -15.69 3.27 1.64
N THR A 69 -16.52 3.56 2.64
CA THR A 69 -16.38 4.76 3.46
C THR A 69 -14.99 4.72 4.10
N PRO A 70 -14.14 5.75 3.94
CA PRO A 70 -12.84 5.78 4.58
C PRO A 70 -13.03 5.69 6.10
N ALA A 71 -12.30 4.77 6.72
CA ALA A 71 -12.30 4.65 8.18
C ALA A 71 -11.81 5.99 8.78
N PRO A 72 -12.46 6.53 9.82
CA PRO A 72 -12.03 7.78 10.42
C PRO A 72 -10.64 7.58 11.04
N ALA A 73 -9.72 8.52 10.78
CA ALA A 73 -8.33 8.48 11.28
C ALA A 73 -8.21 8.33 12.82
N GLY A 74 -9.27 8.63 13.59
CA GLY A 74 -9.32 8.40 15.04
C GLY A 74 -9.36 6.92 15.45
N ASP A 75 -9.79 6.02 14.57
CA ASP A 75 -9.82 4.58 14.85
C ASP A 75 -8.44 3.93 14.65
N PHE A 76 -7.57 4.51 13.82
CA PHE A 76 -6.24 3.97 13.56
C PHE A 76 -5.32 4.07 14.79
N GLU A 77 -5.23 5.25 15.42
CA GLU A 77 -4.29 5.45 16.54
C GLU A 77 -4.61 4.48 17.69
N ALA A 78 -5.88 4.34 18.04
CA ALA A 78 -6.33 3.39 19.05
C ALA A 78 -6.01 1.95 18.66
N ALA A 79 -6.26 1.56 17.40
CA ALA A 79 -5.94 0.22 16.91
C ALA A 79 -4.42 -0.05 16.90
N PHE A 80 -3.61 0.95 16.62
CA PHE A 80 -2.15 0.82 16.62
C PHE A 80 -1.59 0.79 18.05
N GLU A 81 -2.18 1.50 19.01
CA GLU A 81 -1.81 1.43 20.43
C GLU A 81 -2.02 0.03 21.03
N GLU A 82 -3.00 -0.73 20.53
CA GLU A 82 -3.26 -2.12 20.95
C GLU A 82 -2.33 -3.16 20.29
N ASN A 83 -1.23 -2.74 19.66
CA ASN A 83 -0.35 -3.67 18.96
C ASN A 83 0.38 -4.63 19.93
N PRO A 84 0.52 -5.92 19.55
CA PRO A 84 1.10 -6.93 20.43
C PRO A 84 2.62 -6.77 20.61
N ILE A 85 3.32 -6.05 19.73
CA ILE A 85 4.78 -5.88 19.83
C ILE A 85 5.13 -4.96 21.00
N ASP A 86 4.41 -3.85 21.17
CA ASP A 86 4.59 -2.94 22.30
C ASP A 86 4.21 -3.62 23.61
N ALA A 87 3.12 -4.39 23.64
CA ALA A 87 2.73 -5.17 24.81
C ALA A 87 3.81 -6.20 25.20
N ALA A 88 4.39 -6.90 24.22
CA ALA A 88 5.48 -7.84 24.45
C ALA A 88 6.76 -7.13 24.90
N LEU A 89 7.07 -5.94 24.36
CA LEU A 89 8.19 -5.12 24.81
C LEU A 89 7.99 -4.69 26.26
N GLU A 90 6.80 -4.22 26.64
CA GLU A 90 6.47 -3.87 28.02
C GLU A 90 6.66 -5.06 28.97
N GLU A 91 6.20 -6.25 28.58
CA GLU A 91 6.39 -7.48 29.35
C GLU A 91 7.88 -7.84 29.48
N ASP A 92 8.63 -7.85 28.39
CA ASP A 92 10.07 -8.13 28.39
C ASP A 92 10.82 -7.14 29.29
N MET A 93 10.45 -5.85 29.25
CA MET A 93 11.00 -4.79 30.10
C MET A 93 10.68 -4.98 31.58
N MET A 94 9.48 -5.48 31.91
CA MET A 94 9.08 -5.80 33.28
C MET A 94 9.94 -6.92 33.89
N TYR A 95 10.31 -7.92 33.08
CA TYR A 95 11.13 -9.05 33.53
C TYR A 95 12.64 -8.85 33.34
N ALA A 96 13.06 -7.80 32.64
CA ALA A 96 14.46 -7.51 32.40
C ALA A 96 15.18 -7.12 33.71
N THR A 97 16.04 -8.01 34.20
CA THR A 97 16.86 -7.79 35.41
C THR A 97 18.30 -7.36 35.11
N SER A 98 18.64 -7.17 33.83
CA SER A 98 19.97 -6.75 33.39
C SER A 98 19.91 -5.94 32.11
N THR A 99 20.94 -5.13 31.85
CA THR A 99 21.08 -4.35 30.61
C THR A 99 21.10 -5.23 29.37
N SER A 100 21.65 -6.44 29.43
CA SER A 100 21.63 -7.40 28.33
C SER A 100 20.22 -7.89 28.01
N LEU A 101 19.36 -8.07 29.03
CA LEU A 101 17.95 -8.43 28.80
C LEU A 101 17.16 -7.26 28.20
N ILE A 102 17.42 -6.03 28.65
CA ILE A 102 16.81 -4.83 28.07
C ILE A 102 17.23 -4.67 26.60
N SER A 103 18.54 -4.76 26.30
CA SER A 103 19.04 -4.71 24.93
C SER A 103 18.38 -5.77 24.04
N ARG A 104 18.25 -7.01 24.55
CA ARG A 104 17.59 -8.09 23.83
C ARG A 104 16.10 -7.81 23.57
N ALA A 105 15.41 -7.18 24.52
CA ALA A 105 14.01 -6.77 24.35
C ALA A 105 13.86 -5.77 23.19
N TYR A 106 14.73 -4.75 23.14
CA TYR A 106 14.76 -3.80 22.02
C TYR A 106 15.11 -4.46 20.68
N ASP A 107 16.10 -5.37 20.65
CA ASP A 107 16.46 -6.10 19.43
C ASP A 107 15.31 -6.98 18.93
N ASN A 108 14.62 -7.69 19.84
CA ASN A 108 13.44 -8.50 19.50
C ASN A 108 12.31 -7.63 18.95
N ALA A 109 11.99 -6.52 19.62
CA ALA A 109 10.98 -5.58 19.14
C ALA A 109 11.34 -5.00 17.76
N ALA A 110 12.60 -4.58 17.55
CA ALA A 110 13.09 -4.10 16.25
C ALA A 110 12.91 -5.15 15.14
N ASN A 111 13.25 -6.41 15.39
CA ASN A 111 13.05 -7.50 14.45
C ASN A 111 11.57 -7.76 14.14
N ARG A 112 10.68 -7.61 15.12
CA ARG A 112 9.24 -7.73 14.90
C ARG A 112 8.69 -6.55 14.10
N TRP A 113 9.15 -5.33 14.34
CA TRP A 113 8.78 -4.17 13.54
C TRP A 113 9.24 -4.28 12.09
N LEU A 114 10.41 -4.84 11.82
CA LEU A 114 10.86 -5.19 10.47
C LEU A 114 9.89 -6.17 9.78
N LYS A 115 9.41 -7.21 10.49
CA LYS A 115 8.39 -8.13 9.96
C LYS A 115 7.06 -7.41 9.67
N VAL A 116 6.67 -6.43 10.48
CA VAL A 116 5.48 -5.60 10.21
C VAL A 116 5.66 -4.76 8.96
N ILE A 117 6.85 -4.17 8.75
CA ILE A 117 7.17 -3.43 7.51
C ILE A 117 6.96 -4.34 6.29
N ASP A 118 7.50 -5.56 6.31
CA ASP A 118 7.29 -6.57 5.25
C ASP A 118 5.80 -6.86 5.01
N THR A 119 5.05 -7.16 6.08
CA THR A 119 3.63 -7.50 6.00
C THR A 119 2.80 -6.31 5.50
N ALA A 120 3.07 -5.10 5.97
CA ALA A 120 2.36 -3.90 5.56
C ALA A 120 2.64 -3.57 4.09
N CYS A 121 3.88 -3.73 3.61
CA CYS A 121 4.20 -3.59 2.19
C CYS A 121 3.48 -4.63 1.32
N ALA A 122 3.51 -5.91 1.71
CA ALA A 122 2.81 -6.96 0.97
C ALA A 122 1.29 -6.75 0.95
N THR A 123 0.71 -6.31 2.07
CA THR A 123 -0.72 -5.97 2.16
C THR A 123 -1.04 -4.75 1.29
N GLY A 124 -0.19 -3.73 1.33
CA GLY A 124 -0.31 -2.52 0.52
C GLY A 124 -0.33 -2.84 -0.97
N GLU A 125 0.62 -3.63 -1.46
CA GLU A 125 0.67 -4.08 -2.86
C GLU A 125 -0.58 -4.85 -3.30
N ALA A 126 -1.18 -5.63 -2.39
CA ALA A 126 -2.36 -6.43 -2.68
C ALA A 126 -3.67 -5.64 -2.64
N THR A 127 -3.73 -4.53 -1.90
CA THR A 127 -5.01 -3.89 -1.54
C THR A 127 -5.12 -2.42 -1.93
N LEU A 128 -4.01 -1.69 -2.08
CA LEU A 128 -4.05 -0.25 -2.35
C LEU A 128 -4.50 0.06 -3.79
N PRO A 129 -5.30 1.13 -3.98
CA PRO A 129 -5.55 1.71 -5.29
C PRO A 129 -4.24 2.09 -6.00
N LYS A 130 -4.20 2.00 -7.33
CA LYS A 130 -2.95 2.20 -8.12
C LYS A 130 -2.29 3.56 -7.91
N ASP A 131 -3.11 4.59 -7.77
CA ASP A 131 -2.69 5.98 -7.53
C ASP A 131 -2.01 6.13 -6.16
N VAL A 132 -2.52 5.46 -5.13
CA VAL A 132 -1.91 5.45 -3.79
C VAL A 132 -0.69 4.52 -3.75
N LEU A 133 -0.79 3.35 -4.38
CA LEU A 133 0.26 2.32 -4.38
C LEU A 133 1.59 2.84 -4.98
N THR A 134 1.51 3.68 -6.01
CA THR A 134 2.71 4.23 -6.65
C THR A 134 3.52 5.06 -5.67
N GLN A 135 2.86 5.99 -4.97
CA GLN A 135 3.50 6.84 -3.96
C GLN A 135 4.01 6.01 -2.77
N PHE A 136 3.19 5.07 -2.30
CA PHE A 136 3.53 4.17 -1.19
C PHE A 136 4.83 3.38 -1.44
N LEU A 137 4.99 2.82 -2.64
CA LEU A 137 6.21 2.08 -3.01
C LEU A 137 7.41 2.99 -3.24
N GLU A 138 7.22 4.19 -3.78
CA GLU A 138 8.31 5.17 -3.93
C GLU A 138 8.87 5.61 -2.58
N GLU A 139 7.99 5.89 -1.61
CA GLU A 139 8.40 6.22 -0.24
C GLU A 139 9.10 5.05 0.46
N GLN A 140 8.64 3.82 0.23
CA GLN A 140 9.32 2.63 0.75
C GLN A 140 10.72 2.48 0.17
N ALA A 141 10.87 2.61 -1.15
CA ALA A 141 12.17 2.55 -1.79
C ALA A 141 13.11 3.67 -1.31
N ALA A 142 12.58 4.87 -1.07
CA ALA A 142 13.35 6.00 -0.54
C ALA A 142 13.85 5.74 0.90
N TRP A 143 12.97 5.21 1.77
CA TRP A 143 13.34 4.84 3.13
C TRP A 143 14.40 3.71 3.15
N GLU A 144 14.23 2.68 2.34
CA GLU A 144 15.22 1.59 2.22
C GLU A 144 16.58 2.09 1.72
N ALA A 145 16.59 3.07 0.82
CA ALA A 145 17.81 3.67 0.31
C ALA A 145 18.58 4.48 1.37
N SER A 146 17.89 5.08 2.35
CA SER A 146 18.52 5.82 3.45
C SER A 146 18.81 4.97 4.68
N LEU A 147 18.18 3.79 4.81
CA LEU A 147 18.19 2.98 6.03
C LEU A 147 19.58 2.74 6.64
N ASP A 148 20.54 2.28 5.85
CA ASP A 148 21.90 1.99 6.37
C ASP A 148 22.57 3.26 6.93
N SER A 149 22.36 4.41 6.29
CA SER A 149 22.91 5.70 6.73
C SER A 149 22.20 6.19 7.99
N ASP A 150 20.88 6.08 8.04
CA ASP A 150 20.07 6.54 9.17
C ASP A 150 20.38 5.72 10.43
N ILE A 151 20.50 4.40 10.31
CA ILE A 151 20.88 3.52 11.41
C ILE A 151 22.31 3.81 11.88
N GLN A 152 23.24 4.11 10.97
CA GLN A 152 24.59 4.50 11.36
C GLN A 152 24.59 5.84 12.12
N ALA A 153 23.82 6.83 11.66
CA ALA A 153 23.68 8.11 12.34
C ALA A 153 23.11 7.95 13.76
N ILE A 154 22.06 7.13 13.93
CA ILE A 154 21.49 6.82 15.25
C ILE A 154 22.55 6.22 16.19
N ARG A 155 23.38 5.30 15.69
CA ARG A 155 24.44 4.66 16.49
C ARG A 155 25.56 5.63 16.85
N ASP A 156 25.92 6.53 15.93
CA ASP A 156 26.95 7.53 16.18
C ASP A 156 26.49 8.56 17.23
N GLU A 157 25.23 9.01 17.15
CA GLU A 157 24.59 9.91 18.12
C GLU A 157 24.50 9.30 19.52
N ASN A 158 24.30 7.99 19.62
CA ASN A 158 24.15 7.26 20.88
C ASN A 158 25.39 6.41 21.24
N SER A 159 26.57 6.76 20.71
CA SER A 159 27.78 5.93 20.82
C SER A 159 28.27 5.66 22.25
N GLU A 160 27.89 6.48 23.22
CA GLU A 160 28.22 6.29 24.64
C GLU A 160 27.18 5.46 25.40
N ASP A 161 25.97 5.31 24.85
CA ASP A 161 24.85 4.59 25.47
C ASP A 161 24.26 3.59 24.46
N GLY A 162 24.77 2.36 24.51
CA GLY A 162 24.30 1.28 23.64
C GLY A 162 22.82 0.94 23.85
N LEU A 163 22.25 1.24 25.03
CA LEU A 163 20.84 0.99 25.30
C LEU A 163 19.95 2.02 24.61
N ALA A 164 20.30 3.30 24.75
CA ALA A 164 19.65 4.38 24.02
C ALA A 164 19.78 4.18 22.50
N SER A 165 20.94 3.70 22.03
CA SER A 165 21.13 3.35 20.62
C SER A 165 20.18 2.23 20.16
N ALA A 166 20.02 1.17 20.96
CA ALA A 166 19.13 0.05 20.61
C ALA A 166 17.66 0.47 20.59
N GLU A 167 17.23 1.26 21.57
CA GLU A 167 15.89 1.85 21.63
C GLU A 167 15.61 2.76 20.43
N ALA A 168 16.55 3.64 20.08
CA ALA A 168 16.39 4.55 18.95
C ALA A 168 16.31 3.81 17.60
N VAL A 169 17.09 2.73 17.43
CA VAL A 169 16.98 1.86 16.24
C VAL A 169 15.62 1.16 16.20
N MET A 170 15.14 0.63 17.33
CA MET A 170 13.81 0.01 17.41
C MET A 170 12.70 1.02 17.03
N ASN A 171 12.76 2.23 17.59
CA ASN A 171 11.80 3.29 17.30
C ASN A 171 11.82 3.72 15.83
N HIS A 172 12.99 3.77 15.19
CA HIS A 172 13.09 4.05 13.75
C HIS A 172 12.28 3.04 12.91
N TYR A 173 12.35 1.75 13.26
CA TYR A 173 11.54 0.72 12.59
C TYR A 173 10.05 0.81 12.96
N ARG A 174 9.73 1.07 14.23
CA ARG A 174 8.34 1.24 14.69
C ARG A 174 7.65 2.40 13.97
N ASP A 175 8.32 3.54 13.81
CA ASP A 175 7.78 4.71 13.12
C ASP A 175 7.51 4.42 11.64
N ARG A 176 8.42 3.70 10.96
CA ARG A 176 8.19 3.27 9.58
C ARG A 176 7.02 2.30 9.47
N ALA A 177 6.96 1.30 10.36
CA ALA A 177 5.87 0.34 10.41
C ALA A 177 4.52 1.04 10.65
N LYS A 178 4.47 2.00 11.59
CA LYS A 178 3.28 2.80 11.86
C LYS A 178 2.78 3.54 10.62
N ALA A 179 3.69 4.22 9.90
CA ALA A 179 3.33 4.94 8.69
C ALA A 179 2.75 4.03 7.60
N LEU A 180 3.37 2.86 7.36
CA LEU A 180 2.89 1.87 6.39
C LEU A 180 1.53 1.29 6.80
N CYS A 181 1.38 0.90 8.07
CA CYS A 181 0.13 0.40 8.61
C CYS A 181 -1.00 1.42 8.49
N GLN A 182 -0.70 2.71 8.73
CA GLN A 182 -1.67 3.77 8.59
C GLN A 182 -2.20 3.87 7.16
N THR A 183 -1.33 3.89 6.15
CA THR A 183 -1.77 3.95 4.75
C THR A 183 -2.65 2.76 4.37
N VAL A 184 -2.27 1.55 4.79
CA VAL A 184 -3.08 0.34 4.54
C VAL A 184 -4.42 0.41 5.27
N TYR A 185 -4.43 0.85 6.52
CA TYR A 185 -5.63 0.96 7.34
C TYR A 185 -6.62 1.99 6.76
N GLU A 186 -6.13 3.17 6.35
CA GLU A 186 -6.97 4.21 5.76
C GLU A 186 -7.65 3.74 4.46
N ALA A 187 -6.99 2.89 3.69
CA ALA A 187 -7.53 2.35 2.44
C ALA A 187 -8.47 1.16 2.64
N THR A 188 -8.25 0.33 3.66
CA THR A 188 -8.93 -0.97 3.81
C THR A 188 -9.84 -1.09 5.03
N GLY A 189 -9.69 -0.19 6.00
CA GLY A 189 -10.29 -0.29 7.34
C GLY A 189 -9.71 -1.42 8.21
N ASN A 190 -8.66 -2.11 7.76
CA ASN A 190 -8.08 -3.25 8.44
C ASN A 190 -6.59 -3.03 8.72
N MET A 191 -6.15 -3.38 9.92
CA MET A 191 -4.74 -3.32 10.30
C MET A 191 -3.99 -4.49 9.64
N PRO A 192 -2.75 -4.28 9.13
CA PRO A 192 -1.88 -5.37 8.73
C PRO A 192 -1.65 -6.37 9.88
N GLU A 193 -1.41 -7.63 9.53
CA GLU A 193 -1.17 -8.68 10.51
C GLU A 193 0.16 -8.45 11.25
N PHE A 194 0.12 -8.51 12.59
CA PHE A 194 1.31 -8.48 13.41
C PHE A 194 1.92 -9.88 13.57
N PRO A 195 3.25 -10.00 13.61
CA PRO A 195 3.90 -11.28 13.89
C PRO A 195 3.57 -11.79 15.29
N SER A 196 3.54 -13.12 15.46
CA SER A 196 3.39 -13.75 16.77
C SER A 196 4.54 -13.35 17.72
N THR A 197 4.20 -13.13 18.99
CA THR A 197 5.15 -12.71 20.04
C THR A 197 5.66 -13.89 20.90
N ASP A 198 5.02 -15.05 20.80
CA ASP A 198 5.28 -16.23 21.65
C ASP A 198 6.59 -16.98 21.34
N GLU A 199 7.18 -16.84 20.15
CA GLU A 199 8.25 -17.75 19.68
C GLU A 199 9.69 -17.36 20.07
N GLU A 200 9.96 -16.15 20.57
CA GLU A 200 11.34 -15.66 20.78
C GLU A 200 11.79 -15.63 22.25
N ALA A 201 10.97 -16.12 23.20
CA ALA A 201 11.34 -16.19 24.63
C ALA A 201 12.37 -17.28 24.99
N GLN A 202 12.87 -18.06 24.02
CA GLN A 202 13.83 -19.15 24.25
C GLN A 202 15.13 -18.95 23.47
N GLY A 203 16.12 -18.34 24.13
CA GLY A 203 17.50 -18.23 23.67
C GLY A 203 18.40 -17.64 24.73
#